data_AF-A0A5J4R4C9-F1
#
_entry.id   AF-A0A5J4R4C9-F1
#
_cell.length_a   1.000
_cell.length_b   1.000
_cell.length_c   1.000
_cell.angle_alpha   90.00
_cell.angle_beta   90.00
_cell.angle_gamma   90.00
#
_symmetry.space_group_name_H-M   'P 1'
#
loop_
_entity.id
_entity.type
_entity.pdbx_description
1 polymer ?
#
loop_
_entity_poly.entity_id
_entity_poly.type
_entity_poly.pdbx_seq_one_letter_code
_entity_poly.pdbx_strand_id
1 'polypeptide(L)' 'MGKVSIEQRDEIINRKQRFGALEIDTIVGKENQGAILTVTERVTGFLLMRKLPEGKNAQALAKELYLL' A
#
# COMPACT_ATOMS: atom_id res chain seq x y z
N MET A 1 14.41 -12.03 10.70
CA MET A 1 14.37 -10.55 10.69
C MET A 1 12.91 -10.13 10.63
N GLY A 2 12.42 -9.49 11.69
CA GLY A 2 11.00 -9.10 11.81
C GLY A 2 10.68 -7.79 11.09
N LYS A 3 9.40 -7.44 11.04
CA LYS A 3 8.94 -6.12 10.59
C LYS A 3 9.48 -5.06 11.55
N VAL A 4 10.07 -4.00 11.01
CA VAL A 4 10.48 -2.81 11.79
C VAL A 4 9.22 -2.00 12.09
N SER A 5 9.06 -1.54 13.34
CA SER A 5 7.92 -0.71 13.72
C SER A 5 7.90 0.59 12.90
N ILE A 6 6.71 1.09 12.56
CA ILE A 6 6.58 2.37 11.85
C ILE A 6 7.17 3.54 12.65
N GLU A 7 7.16 3.43 13.99
CA GLU A 7 7.75 4.41 14.90
C GLU A 7 9.27 4.47 14.82
N GLN A 8 9.91 3.44 14.26
CA GLN A 8 11.36 3.39 14.10
C GLN A 8 11.82 3.92 12.73
N ARG A 9 10.90 4.43 11.90
CA ARG A 9 11.26 5.00 10.59
C ARG A 9 11.98 6.33 10.75
N ASP A 10 12.98 6.57 9.90
CA ASP A 10 13.65 7.86 9.84
C ASP A 10 12.64 9.01 9.65
N GLU A 11 12.83 10.11 10.37
CA GLU A 11 11.92 11.26 10.29
C GLU A 11 11.79 11.83 8.88
N ILE A 12 12.78 11.65 8.01
CA ILE A 12 12.73 12.04 6.60
C ILE A 12 11.53 11.42 5.86
N ILE A 13 11.11 10.21 6.26
CA ILE A 13 9.93 9.52 5.72
C ILE A 13 8.65 10.17 6.25
N ASN A 14 8.61 10.53 7.55
CA ASN A 14 7.48 11.25 8.14
C ASN A 14 7.26 12.62 7.47
N ARG A 15 8.36 13.33 7.21
CA ARG A 15 8.37 14.65 6.58
C ARG A 15 8.15 14.60 5.05
N LYS A 16 7.96 13.41 4.46
CA LYS A 16 7.76 13.21 3.01
C LYS A 16 8.89 13.81 2.17
N GLN A 17 10.14 13.59 2.59
CA GLN A 17 11.34 14.15 1.94
C GLN A 17 12.18 13.11 1.20
N ARG A 18 11.84 11.82 1.30
CA ARG A 18 12.55 10.72 0.62
C ARG A 18 11.68 10.10 -0.45
N PHE A 19 12.05 10.31 -1.72
CA PHE A 19 11.41 9.65 -2.86
C PHE A 19 11.55 8.12 -2.76
N GLY A 20 10.51 7.41 -3.20
CA GLY A 20 10.46 5.94 -3.16
C GLY A 20 9.96 5.38 -1.82
N ALA A 21 9.51 6.25 -0.91
CA ALA A 21 8.77 5.81 0.27
C ALA A 21 7.33 5.49 -0.15
N LEU A 22 7.04 4.21 -0.38
CA LEU A 22 5.72 3.72 -0.77
C LEU A 22 4.81 3.52 0.44
N GLU A 23 3.56 3.96 0.31
CA GLU A 23 2.43 3.64 1.19
C GLU A 23 1.50 2.69 0.44
N ILE A 24 1.24 1.52 1.02
CA ILE A 24 0.41 0.49 0.41
C ILE A 24 -0.77 0.21 1.33
N ASP A 25 -1.97 0.45 0.82
CA ASP A 25 -3.23 0.24 1.55
C ASP A 25 -4.18 -0.68 0.79
N THR A 26 -5.22 -1.10 1.49
CA THR A 26 -6.35 -1.83 0.90
C THR A 26 -7.65 -1.15 1.30
N ILE A 27 -8.35 -0.60 0.32
CA ILE A 27 -9.71 -0.10 0.51
C ILE A 27 -10.66 -1.29 0.43
N VAL A 28 -11.49 -1.46 1.45
CA VAL A 28 -12.51 -2.52 1.51
C VAL A 28 -13.88 -1.87 1.38
N GLY A 29 -14.68 -2.37 0.43
CA GLY A 29 -16.03 -1.85 0.21
C GLY A 29 -16.98 -2.16 1.36
N LYS A 30 -18.15 -1.50 1.35
CA LYS A 30 -19.21 -1.70 2.35
C LYS A 30 -19.54 -3.19 2.49
N GLU A 31 -19.83 -3.63 3.72
CA GLU A 31 -20.16 -5.04 4.02
C GLU A 31 -19.05 -6.03 3.60
N ASN A 32 -17.79 -5.58 3.52
CA ASN A 32 -16.64 -6.35 3.01
C ASN A 32 -16.78 -6.79 1.54
N GLN A 33 -17.61 -6.11 0.75
CA GLN A 33 -17.83 -6.42 -0.66
C GLN A 33 -16.88 -5.62 -1.56
N GLY A 34 -15.98 -6.33 -2.24
CA GLY A 34 -14.96 -5.74 -3.10
C GLY A 34 -13.77 -5.16 -2.33
N ALA A 35 -12.62 -5.12 -3.00
CA ALA A 35 -11.42 -4.48 -2.48
C ALA A 35 -10.61 -3.82 -3.60
N ILE A 36 -9.85 -2.79 -3.24
CA ILE A 36 -8.93 -2.07 -4.12
C ILE A 36 -7.58 -1.98 -3.41
N LEU A 37 -6.52 -2.37 -4.10
CA LEU A 37 -5.14 -2.12 -3.71
C LEU A 37 -4.77 -0.69 -4.13
N THR A 38 -4.14 0.06 -3.23
CA THR A 38 -3.56 1.36 -3.54
C THR A 38 -2.07 1.37 -3.21
N VAL A 39 -1.26 1.94 -4.10
CA VAL A 39 0.18 2.17 -3.89
C VAL A 39 0.45 3.64 -4.16
N THR A 40 0.90 4.35 -3.13
CA THR A 40 1.14 5.81 -3.20
C THR A 40 2.61 6.09 -2.91
N GLU A 41 3.28 6.82 -3.81
CA GLU A 41 4.59 7.40 -3.51
C GLU A 41 4.37 8.68 -2.68
N ARG A 42 4.87 8.71 -1.44
CA ARG A 42 4.44 9.70 -0.44
C ARG A 42 4.96 11.12 -0.69
N VAL A 43 6.02 11.30 -1.47
CA VAL A 43 6.59 12.63 -1.78
C VAL A 43 5.83 13.31 -2.93
N THR A 44 5.63 12.58 -4.02
CA THR A 44 4.98 13.06 -5.25
C THR A 44 3.46 12.95 -5.20
N GLY A 45 2.92 12.08 -4.34
CA GLY A 45 1.50 11.74 -4.32
C GLY A 45 1.07 10.88 -5.52
N PHE A 46 2.02 10.34 -6.29
CA PHE A 46 1.71 9.46 -7.42
C PHE A 46 1.00 8.19 -6.93
N LEU A 47 -0.20 7.95 -7.46
CA LEU A 47 -1.10 6.88 -7.03
C LEU A 47 -1.28 5.86 -8.15
N LEU A 48 -1.03 4.59 -7.82
CA LEU A 48 -1.51 3.45 -8.57
C LEU A 48 -2.64 2.79 -7.78
N MET A 49 -3.71 2.41 -8.48
CA MET A 49 -4.82 1.68 -7.86
C MET A 49 -5.27 0.53 -8.75
N ARG A 50 -5.60 -0.61 -8.14
CA ARG A 50 -6.09 -1.79 -8.84
C ARG A 50 -7.21 -2.46 -8.07
N LYS A 51 -8.31 -2.76 -8.76
CA LYS A 51 -9.38 -3.59 -8.20
C LYS A 51 -8.86 -5.00 -7.94
N LEU A 52 -9.09 -5.53 -6.75
CA LEU A 52 -8.71 -6.89 -6.36
C LEU A 52 -9.88 -7.85 -6.68
N PRO A 53 -9.75 -8.73 -7.69
CA PRO A 53 -10.84 -9.62 -8.10
C PRO A 53 -11.19 -10.64 -7.02
N GLU A 54 -10.21 -11.06 -6.22
CA GLU A 54 -10.37 -12.00 -5.10
C GLU A 54 -10.58 -11.30 -3.75
N GLY A 55 -10.94 -10.01 -3.76
CA GLY A 55 -11.15 -9.22 -2.55
C GLY A 55 -9.88 -9.05 -1.72
N LYS A 56 -10.01 -9.10 -0.38
CA LYS A 56 -8.89 -8.88 0.57
C LYS A 56 -8.02 -10.12 0.83
N ASN A 57 -8.03 -11.10 -0.07
CA ASN A 57 -7.18 -12.29 0.04
C ASN A 57 -5.69 -11.89 -0.05
N ALA A 58 -4.90 -12.21 0.97
CA ALA A 58 -3.52 -11.76 1.08
C ALA A 58 -2.59 -12.32 -0.02
N GLN A 59 -2.79 -13.57 -0.44
CA GLN A 59 -1.95 -14.18 -1.47
C GLN A 59 -2.28 -13.61 -2.86
N ALA A 60 -3.57 -13.40 -3.15
CA ALA A 60 -4.01 -12.76 -4.39
C ALA A 60 -3.51 -11.32 -4.45
N LEU A 61 -3.66 -10.55 -3.37
CA LEU A 61 -3.16 -9.18 -3.26
C LEU A 61 -1.65 -9.10 -3.53
N ALA A 62 -0.85 -10.00 -2.96
CA ALA A 62 0.59 -10.00 -3.19
C ALA A 62 0.96 -10.21 -4.67
N LYS A 63 0.21 -11.05 -5.40
CA LYS A 63 0.37 -11.24 -6.85
C LYS A 63 -0.01 -9.97 -7.62
N GLU A 64 -1.12 -9.34 -7.25
CA GLU A 64 -1.56 -8.10 -7.89
C GLU A 64 -0.54 -6.95 -7.69
N LEU A 65 0.05 -6.86 -6.50
CA LEU A 65 1.12 -5.90 -6.22
C LEU A 65 2.37 -6.14 -7.06
N TYR A 66 2.76 -7.39 -7.30
CA TYR A 66 3.91 -7.73 -8.14
C TYR A 66 3.72 -7.35 -9.62
N LEU A 67 2.46 -7.25 -10.06
CA LEU A 67 2.08 -6.93 -11.44
C LEU A 67 1.87 -5.41 -11.67
N LEU A 68 2.10 -4.58 -10.66
CA LEU A 68 2.10 -3.11 -10.76
C LEU A 68 3.51 -2.60 -11.06
#